data_AF-R8BL63-F1
#
_entry.id   AF-R8BL63-F1
#
_cell.length_a   1.000
_cell.length_b   1.000
_cell.length_c   1.000
_cell.angle_alpha   90.00
_cell.angle_beta   90.00
_cell.angle_gamma   90.00
#
_symmetry.space_group_name_H-M   'P 1'
#
loop_
_entity.id
_entity.type
_entity.pdbx_description
1 polymer ?
#
loop_
_entity_poly.entity_id
_entity_poly.type
_entity_poly.pdbx_seq_one_letter_code
_entity_poly.pdbx_strand_id
1 'polypeptide(L)'
;MVKVAIAGANSGLALEVIEKLVEDRRHEVVALCRKDSANFPHHPNIHWTLTDYQNKDHLVTLFKDVEVVLNFIVVVNDPGNKVSKLLVDAAIEAGVKRFAPNIAIVVRRAIEYEKVWPEVGGISGERITPRQLKLLVEKIRGEPVQIDFVQESDLKAGLLMVEMPLIQHPSIPEAEREAWNKPGWIGILTAVAKGAWTVTDEWNQLLPDHEFTSIEDFIKQTWR
;
A
#
# COMPACT_ATOMS: atom_id res chain seq x y z
N MET A 1 -21.43 -6.81 9.66
CA MET A 1 -20.33 -6.53 10.60
C MET A 1 -19.24 -7.53 10.30
N VAL A 2 -18.02 -7.07 10.00
CA VAL A 2 -16.89 -7.94 9.63
C VAL A 2 -15.74 -7.68 10.61
N LYS A 3 -15.15 -8.74 11.16
CA LYS A 3 -13.95 -8.66 11.98
C LYS A 3 -12.71 -8.83 11.10
N VAL A 4 -11.83 -7.83 11.12
CA VAL A 4 -10.67 -7.71 10.23
C VAL A 4 -9.39 -7.69 11.05
N ALA A 5 -8.46 -8.59 10.78
CA ALA A 5 -7.11 -8.50 11.33
C ALA A 5 -6.16 -7.83 10.33
N ILE A 6 -5.30 -6.94 10.81
CA ILE A 6 -4.39 -6.17 9.96
C ILE A 6 -2.97 -6.36 10.49
N ALA A 7 -2.13 -7.07 9.72
CA ALA A 7 -0.71 -7.22 9.99
C ALA A 7 0.08 -6.02 9.46
N GLY A 8 1.01 -5.47 10.24
CA GLY A 8 1.69 -4.22 9.90
C GLY A 8 0.79 -2.99 10.02
N ALA A 9 -0.15 -3.02 10.98
CA ALA A 9 -1.20 -2.03 11.16
C ALA A 9 -0.71 -0.59 11.43
N ASN A 10 0.54 -0.42 11.86
CA ASN A 10 1.14 0.88 12.14
C ASN A 10 1.80 1.54 10.92
N SER A 11 1.69 0.96 9.73
CA SER A 11 2.17 1.58 8.49
C SER A 11 1.23 2.71 8.05
N GLY A 12 1.75 3.74 7.38
CA GLY A 12 0.92 4.86 6.91
C GLY A 12 -0.28 4.39 6.07
N LEU A 13 -0.04 3.42 5.18
CA LEU A 13 -1.09 2.85 4.34
C LEU A 13 -2.13 2.05 5.13
N ALA A 14 -1.71 1.26 6.12
CA ALA A 14 -2.64 0.52 6.97
C ALA A 14 -3.48 1.47 7.83
N LEU A 15 -2.92 2.58 8.30
CA LEU A 15 -3.66 3.57 9.10
C LEU A 15 -4.80 4.22 8.29
N GLU A 16 -4.57 4.58 7.02
CA GLU A 16 -5.62 5.06 6.11
C GLU A 16 -6.75 4.02 5.95
N VAL A 17 -6.38 2.74 5.81
CA VAL A 17 -7.34 1.64 5.71
C VAL A 17 -8.13 1.47 7.01
N ILE A 18 -7.44 1.48 8.15
CA ILE A 18 -8.06 1.36 9.48
C ILE A 18 -9.07 2.50 9.69
N GLU A 19 -8.69 3.74 9.38
CA GLU A 19 -9.57 4.91 9.48
C GLU A 19 -10.86 4.69 8.70
N LYS A 20 -10.77 4.27 7.44
CA LYS A 20 -11.95 4.01 6.61
C LYS A 20 -12.79 2.85 7.12
N LEU A 21 -12.18 1.81 7.70
CA LEU A 21 -12.91 0.67 8.24
C LEU A 21 -13.72 1.01 9.50
N VAL A 22 -13.26 1.96 10.30
CA VAL A 22 -13.92 2.29 11.58
C VAL A 22 -14.84 3.51 11.52
N GLU A 23 -14.81 4.28 10.43
CA GLU A 23 -15.60 5.50 10.22
C GLU A 23 -17.11 5.32 10.48
N ASP A 24 -17.68 4.19 10.05
CA ASP A 24 -19.11 3.89 10.22
C ASP A 24 -19.43 2.98 11.41
N ARG A 25 -18.41 2.61 12.20
CA ARG A 25 -18.48 1.69 13.35
C ARG A 25 -19.06 0.30 13.05
N ARG A 26 -19.14 -0.12 11.77
CA ARG A 26 -19.70 -1.42 11.37
C ARG A 26 -18.69 -2.56 11.40
N HIS A 27 -17.41 -2.25 11.44
CA HIS A 27 -16.33 -3.24 11.43
C HIS A 27 -15.54 -3.22 12.74
N GLU A 28 -14.97 -4.37 13.09
CA GLU A 28 -14.04 -4.51 14.20
C GLU A 28 -12.65 -4.78 13.64
N VAL A 29 -11.64 -4.07 14.13
CA VAL A 29 -10.26 -4.18 13.67
C VAL A 29 -9.38 -4.76 14.76
N VAL A 30 -8.67 -5.84 14.46
CA VAL A 30 -7.56 -6.37 15.26
C VAL A 30 -6.26 -5.87 14.61
N ALA A 31 -5.68 -4.81 15.16
CA ALA A 31 -4.53 -4.13 14.61
C ALA A 31 -3.22 -4.71 15.17
N LEU A 32 -2.50 -5.49 14.36
CA LEU A 32 -1.28 -6.19 14.77
C LEU A 32 -0.04 -5.35 14.44
N CYS A 33 0.87 -5.20 15.41
CA CYS A 33 2.13 -4.50 15.22
C CYS A 33 3.21 -4.95 16.21
N ARG A 34 4.48 -4.62 15.93
CA ARG A 34 5.63 -4.97 16.79
C ARG A 34 5.98 -3.90 17.83
N LYS A 35 5.32 -2.74 17.77
CA LYS A 35 5.64 -1.57 18.59
C LYS A 35 4.52 -1.33 19.60
N ASP A 36 4.88 -0.67 20.70
CA ASP A 36 3.90 -0.15 21.66
C ASP A 36 2.87 0.74 20.94
N SER A 37 1.60 0.53 21.25
CA SER A 37 0.47 1.21 20.63
C SER A 37 0.00 2.47 21.35
N ALA A 38 0.72 2.93 22.39
CA ALA A 38 0.35 4.09 23.19
C ALA A 38 0.11 5.37 22.38
N ASN A 39 0.76 5.52 21.22
CA ASN A 39 0.64 6.69 20.34
C ASN A 39 -0.19 6.42 19.07
N PHE A 40 -0.85 5.26 18.96
CA PHE A 40 -1.66 4.94 17.79
C PHE A 40 -3.11 5.44 17.92
N PRO A 41 -3.85 5.58 16.82
CA PRO A 41 -5.24 6.03 16.86
C PRO A 41 -6.09 5.19 17.82
N HIS A 42 -6.78 5.86 18.74
CA HIS A 42 -7.71 5.26 19.68
C HIS A 42 -9.13 5.32 19.11
N HIS A 43 -9.76 4.16 19.00
CA HIS A 43 -11.17 4.05 18.61
C HIS A 43 -11.77 2.78 19.24
N PRO A 44 -13.04 2.79 19.68
CA PRO A 44 -13.65 1.63 20.35
C PRO A 44 -13.63 0.33 19.53
N ASN A 45 -13.62 0.44 18.21
CA ASN A 45 -13.59 -0.69 17.29
C ASN A 45 -12.17 -1.11 16.85
N ILE A 46 -11.12 -0.51 17.42
CA ILE A 46 -9.72 -0.88 17.13
C ILE A 46 -9.11 -1.54 18.36
N HIS A 47 -8.70 -2.79 18.20
CA HIS A 47 -7.99 -3.56 19.20
C HIS A 47 -6.53 -3.70 18.77
N TRP A 48 -5.66 -2.83 19.30
CA TRP A 48 -4.22 -2.93 19.08
C TRP A 48 -3.64 -4.12 19.83
N THR A 49 -2.90 -4.96 19.12
CA THR A 49 -2.25 -6.14 19.68
C THR A 49 -0.77 -6.17 19.31
N LEU A 50 0.07 -6.28 20.34
CA LEU A 50 1.51 -6.46 20.19
C LEU A 50 1.80 -7.91 19.78
N THR A 51 2.54 -8.09 18.69
CA THR A 51 2.97 -9.41 18.22
C THR A 51 4.30 -9.32 17.46
N ASP A 52 5.16 -10.33 17.62
CA ASP A 52 6.42 -10.46 16.88
C ASP A 52 6.27 -11.21 15.55
N TYR A 53 5.10 -11.84 15.35
CA TYR A 53 4.73 -12.70 14.22
C TYR A 53 5.55 -14.00 14.07
N GLN A 54 6.20 -14.47 15.13
CA GLN A 54 7.08 -15.64 15.06
C GLN A 54 6.40 -16.96 15.45
N ASN A 55 5.26 -16.89 16.13
CA ASN A 55 4.54 -18.06 16.62
C ASN A 55 3.20 -18.23 15.88
N LYS A 56 3.09 -19.32 15.10
CA LYS A 56 1.88 -19.65 14.34
C LYS A 56 0.65 -19.84 15.24
N ASP A 57 0.76 -20.58 16.34
CA ASP A 57 -0.38 -20.89 17.22
C ASP A 57 -0.91 -19.62 17.90
N HIS A 58 -0.01 -18.69 18.22
CA HIS A 58 -0.39 -17.36 18.68
C HIS A 58 -1.15 -16.59 17.59
N LEU A 59 -0.66 -16.59 16.34
CA LEU A 59 -1.37 -15.96 15.22
C LEU A 59 -2.74 -16.59 14.95
N VAL A 60 -2.87 -17.93 15.05
CA VAL A 60 -4.16 -18.64 14.95
C VAL A 60 -5.12 -18.16 16.03
N THR A 61 -4.63 -17.96 17.25
CA THR A 61 -5.44 -17.42 18.36
C THR A 61 -5.91 -15.99 18.07
N LEU A 62 -5.04 -15.14 17.51
CA LEU A 62 -5.39 -13.77 17.12
C LEU A 62 -6.37 -13.71 15.94
N PHE A 63 -6.37 -14.74 15.08
CA PHE A 63 -7.28 -14.87 13.95
C PHE A 63 -8.59 -15.59 14.27
N LYS A 64 -8.80 -15.97 15.53
CA LYS A 64 -10.07 -16.55 15.94
C LYS A 64 -11.24 -15.58 15.69
N ASP A 65 -12.24 -16.10 14.99
CA ASP A 65 -13.45 -15.37 14.56
C ASP A 65 -13.17 -14.19 13.61
N VAL A 66 -11.96 -14.10 13.05
CA VAL A 66 -11.60 -13.10 12.04
C VAL A 66 -12.06 -13.59 10.66
N GLU A 67 -12.75 -12.73 9.92
CA GLU A 67 -13.24 -13.06 8.58
C GLU A 67 -12.27 -12.65 7.48
N VAL A 68 -11.51 -11.57 7.71
CA VAL A 68 -10.56 -11.02 6.74
C VAL A 68 -9.22 -10.74 7.41
N VAL A 69 -8.13 -11.21 6.80
CA VAL A 69 -6.76 -10.80 7.18
C VAL A 69 -6.16 -9.96 6.06
N LEU A 70 -5.64 -8.78 6.42
CA LEU A 70 -4.93 -7.88 5.52
C LEU A 70 -3.47 -7.79 5.97
N ASN A 71 -2.54 -8.07 5.06
CA ASN A 71 -1.11 -7.99 5.33
C ASN A 71 -0.52 -6.73 4.69
N PHE A 72 0.11 -5.89 5.51
CA PHE A 72 0.87 -4.69 5.09
C PHE A 72 2.35 -4.80 5.45
N ILE A 73 2.84 -6.01 5.74
CA ILE A 73 4.26 -6.23 6.00
C ILE A 73 5.01 -6.15 4.67
N VAL A 74 5.85 -5.13 4.56
CA VAL A 74 6.67 -4.88 3.37
C VAL A 74 7.74 -5.98 3.24
N VAL A 75 7.87 -6.56 2.05
CA VAL A 75 8.81 -7.65 1.73
C VAL A 75 10.26 -7.37 2.13
N VAL A 76 10.70 -6.10 2.02
CA VAL A 76 12.06 -5.68 2.43
C VAL A 76 12.30 -5.92 3.93
N ASN A 77 11.25 -5.84 4.74
CA ASN A 77 11.29 -6.08 6.19
C ASN A 77 10.92 -7.53 6.57
N ASP A 78 10.72 -8.42 5.59
CA ASP A 78 10.41 -9.83 5.77
C ASP A 78 11.22 -10.72 4.80
N PRO A 79 12.55 -10.86 5.01
CA PRO A 79 13.41 -11.62 4.12
C PRO A 79 12.92 -13.07 3.95
N GLY A 80 12.66 -13.47 2.69
CA GLY A 80 12.14 -14.79 2.35
C GLY A 80 10.63 -14.96 2.60
N ASN A 81 9.91 -13.87 2.86
CA ASN A 81 8.48 -13.83 3.16
C ASN A 81 8.10 -14.75 4.34
N LYS A 82 8.96 -14.84 5.36
CA LYS A 82 8.78 -15.77 6.48
C LYS A 82 7.54 -15.45 7.28
N VAL A 83 7.36 -14.17 7.64
CA VAL A 83 6.20 -13.72 8.38
C VAL A 83 4.94 -13.84 7.51
N SER A 84 5.03 -13.44 6.24
CA SER A 84 3.89 -13.53 5.33
C SER A 84 3.41 -14.97 5.15
N LYS A 85 4.31 -15.96 5.09
CA LYS A 85 3.96 -17.39 5.07
C LYS A 85 3.28 -17.83 6.37
N LEU A 86 3.81 -17.44 7.52
CA LEU A 86 3.19 -17.75 8.83
C LEU A 86 1.80 -17.15 8.96
N LEU A 87 1.58 -15.92 8.47
CA LEU A 87 0.27 -15.28 8.44
C LEU A 87 -0.72 -16.06 7.56
N VAL A 88 -0.28 -16.57 6.41
CA VAL A 88 -1.11 -17.40 5.53
C VAL A 88 -1.46 -18.72 6.23
N ASP A 89 -0.48 -19.43 6.76
CA ASP A 89 -0.70 -20.73 7.45
C ASP A 89 -1.66 -20.56 8.63
N ALA A 90 -1.47 -19.52 9.45
CA ALA A 90 -2.34 -19.23 10.58
C ALA A 90 -3.76 -18.82 10.13
N ALA A 91 -3.89 -18.05 9.05
CA ALA A 91 -5.21 -17.66 8.53
C ALA A 91 -5.98 -18.88 8.00
N ILE A 92 -5.31 -19.80 7.30
CA ILE A 92 -5.90 -21.06 6.83
C ILE A 92 -6.36 -21.89 8.04
N GLU A 93 -5.50 -22.09 9.03
CA GLU A 93 -5.80 -22.91 10.20
C GLU A 93 -6.93 -22.31 11.07
N ALA A 94 -7.00 -20.98 11.18
CA ALA A 94 -8.08 -20.28 11.88
C ALA A 94 -9.40 -20.23 11.08
N GLY A 95 -9.42 -20.67 9.82
CA GLY A 95 -10.61 -20.65 8.97
C GLY A 95 -11.00 -19.26 8.47
N VAL A 96 -10.02 -18.36 8.31
CA VAL A 96 -10.24 -17.01 7.76
C VAL A 96 -10.77 -17.11 6.33
N LYS A 97 -11.84 -16.35 6.03
CA LYS A 97 -12.54 -16.44 4.74
C LYS A 97 -11.80 -15.74 3.60
N ARG A 98 -11.09 -14.65 3.91
CA ARG A 98 -10.39 -13.81 2.91
C ARG A 98 -9.03 -13.37 3.44
N PHE A 99 -8.00 -13.49 2.60
CA PHE A 99 -6.65 -13.03 2.90
C PHE A 99 -6.14 -12.14 1.78
N ALA A 100 -5.64 -10.95 2.12
CA ALA A 100 -5.07 -10.01 1.15
C ALA A 100 -3.58 -9.78 1.47
N PRO A 101 -2.64 -10.19 0.60
CA PRO A 101 -1.23 -10.17 0.93
C PRO A 101 -0.58 -8.78 0.91
N ASN A 102 -1.17 -7.77 0.24
CA ASN A 102 -0.79 -6.34 0.19
C ASN A 102 -1.80 -5.53 -0.63
N ILE A 103 -2.73 -4.78 -0.02
CA ILE A 103 -3.75 -3.99 -0.77
C ILE A 103 -4.04 -2.66 -0.08
N ALA A 104 -4.32 -1.61 -0.85
CA ALA A 104 -4.86 -0.37 -0.28
C ALA A 104 -5.83 0.37 -1.21
N ILE A 105 -6.60 1.27 -0.61
CA ILE A 105 -7.59 2.21 -1.18
C ILE A 105 -8.99 1.62 -1.40
N VAL A 106 -9.15 0.41 -1.98
CA VAL A 106 -10.51 -0.21 -2.15
C VAL A 106 -10.92 -1.15 -1.01
N VAL A 107 -10.08 -1.28 0.02
CA VAL A 107 -10.19 -2.34 1.04
C VAL A 107 -11.54 -2.39 1.72
N ARG A 108 -12.07 -1.24 2.15
CA ARG A 108 -13.38 -1.20 2.83
C ARG A 108 -14.48 -1.78 1.95
N ARG A 109 -14.58 -1.32 0.70
CA ARG A 109 -15.59 -1.85 -0.23
C ARG A 109 -15.32 -3.31 -0.58
N ALA A 110 -14.05 -3.71 -0.68
CA ALA A 110 -13.67 -5.09 -0.91
C ALA A 110 -14.11 -6.02 0.23
N ILE A 111 -13.94 -5.64 1.50
CA ILE A 111 -14.38 -6.47 2.63
C ILE A 111 -15.91 -6.57 2.74
N GLU A 112 -16.62 -5.54 2.29
CA GLU A 112 -18.08 -5.52 2.22
C GLU A 112 -18.62 -6.24 0.97
N TYR A 113 -17.74 -6.55 0.01
CA TYR A 113 -18.11 -7.26 -1.20
C TYR A 113 -18.46 -8.72 -0.92
N GLU A 114 -19.74 -9.05 -1.05
CA GLU A 114 -20.28 -10.35 -0.63
C GLU A 114 -19.91 -11.50 -1.58
N LYS A 115 -19.59 -11.19 -2.85
CA LYS A 115 -19.20 -12.20 -3.85
C LYS A 115 -17.71 -12.57 -3.73
N VAL A 116 -17.29 -13.51 -4.57
CA VAL A 116 -15.91 -13.99 -4.65
C VAL A 116 -14.99 -12.84 -5.08
N TRP A 117 -13.88 -12.65 -4.36
CA TRP A 117 -12.84 -11.69 -4.74
C TRP A 117 -12.13 -12.15 -6.02
N PRO A 118 -11.76 -11.23 -6.92
CA PRO A 118 -11.02 -11.61 -8.11
C PRO A 118 -9.62 -12.09 -7.72
N GLU A 119 -9.10 -13.08 -8.44
CA GLU A 119 -7.74 -13.60 -8.23
C GLU A 119 -6.69 -12.52 -8.54
N VAL A 120 -6.92 -11.74 -9.59
CA VAL A 120 -6.19 -10.50 -9.91
C VAL A 120 -7.04 -9.32 -9.46
N GLY A 121 -6.59 -8.58 -8.45
CA GLY A 121 -7.31 -7.45 -7.87
C GLY A 121 -6.69 -6.11 -8.22
N GLY A 122 -6.56 -5.79 -9.51
CA GLY A 122 -6.03 -4.51 -9.96
C GLY A 122 -6.91 -3.34 -9.53
N ILE A 123 -6.28 -2.23 -9.15
CA ILE A 123 -6.92 -0.96 -8.82
C ILE A 123 -6.18 0.12 -9.60
N SER A 124 -6.88 0.80 -10.51
CA SER A 124 -6.28 1.87 -11.31
C SER A 124 -7.08 3.15 -11.15
N GLY A 125 -6.50 4.18 -10.54
CA GLY A 125 -7.18 5.48 -10.38
C GLY A 125 -7.31 6.22 -11.72
N GLU A 126 -6.21 6.79 -12.18
CA GLU A 126 -6.13 7.47 -13.48
C GLU A 126 -4.79 7.14 -14.14
N ARG A 127 -4.79 7.00 -15.48
CA ARG A 127 -3.59 6.75 -16.27
C ARG A 127 -3.18 8.02 -17.00
N ILE A 128 -1.99 8.49 -16.72
CA ILE A 128 -1.41 9.68 -17.36
C ILE A 128 0.05 9.41 -17.71
N THR A 129 0.49 9.93 -18.86
CA THR A 129 1.92 9.93 -19.21
C THR A 129 2.64 11.09 -18.51
N PRO A 130 3.98 11.02 -18.32
CA PRO A 130 4.74 12.15 -17.78
C PRO A 130 4.52 13.46 -18.56
N ARG A 131 4.38 13.40 -19.89
CA ARG A 131 4.12 14.60 -20.73
C ARG A 131 2.73 15.20 -20.46
N GLN A 132 1.70 14.36 -20.34
CA GLN A 132 0.37 14.82 -19.98
C GLN A 132 0.34 15.39 -18.55
N LEU A 133 1.05 14.76 -17.60
CA LEU A 133 1.17 15.26 -16.23
C LEU A 133 1.81 16.66 -16.21
N LYS A 134 2.88 16.89 -16.98
CA LYS A 134 3.46 18.23 -17.15
C LYS A 134 2.43 19.24 -17.63
N LEU A 135 1.72 18.94 -18.73
CA LEU A 135 0.72 19.87 -19.27
C LEU A 135 -0.38 20.20 -18.26
N LEU A 136 -0.80 19.20 -17.48
CA LEU A 136 -1.79 19.38 -16.43
C LEU A 136 -1.26 20.25 -15.29
N VAL A 137 -0.04 19.99 -14.81
CA VAL A 137 0.60 20.79 -13.76
C VAL A 137 0.83 22.22 -14.21
N GLU A 138 1.31 22.45 -15.44
CA GLU A 138 1.49 23.79 -16.02
C GLU A 138 0.17 24.55 -16.12
N LYS A 139 -0.89 23.87 -16.57
CA LYS A 139 -2.25 24.44 -16.62
C LYS A 139 -2.74 24.87 -15.24
N ILE A 140 -2.53 24.04 -14.22
CA ILE A 140 -3.04 24.31 -12.86
C ILE A 140 -2.20 25.38 -12.15
N ARG A 141 -0.87 25.35 -12.31
CA ARG A 141 0.05 26.26 -11.62
C ARG A 141 0.28 27.58 -12.34
N GLY A 142 0.03 27.64 -13.65
CA GLY A 142 0.29 28.82 -14.47
C GLY A 142 1.78 29.08 -14.74
N GLU A 143 2.66 28.13 -14.41
CA GLU A 143 4.11 28.24 -14.57
C GLU A 143 4.64 27.09 -15.43
N PRO A 144 5.67 27.32 -16.28
CA PRO A 144 6.34 26.25 -17.01
C PRO A 144 6.98 25.22 -16.08
N VAL A 145 6.94 23.95 -16.46
CA VAL A 145 7.56 22.84 -15.72
C VAL A 145 8.58 22.15 -16.61
N GLN A 146 9.79 21.93 -16.11
CA GLN A 146 10.79 21.14 -16.82
C GLN A 146 10.55 19.64 -16.57
N ILE A 147 10.66 18.82 -17.63
CA ILE A 147 10.83 17.37 -17.51
C ILE A 147 12.22 17.04 -18.01
N ASP A 148 13.02 16.43 -17.15
CA ASP A 148 14.27 15.81 -17.53
C ASP A 148 14.04 14.37 -17.97
N PHE A 149 14.75 13.95 -19.02
CA PHE A 149 14.70 12.60 -19.56
C PHE A 149 16.05 11.92 -19.35
N VAL A 150 16.00 10.64 -18.98
CA VAL A 150 17.17 9.76 -18.93
C VAL A 150 17.10 8.75 -20.06
N GLN A 151 18.27 8.32 -20.55
CA GLN A 151 18.34 7.24 -21.54
C GLN A 151 18.28 5.88 -20.85
N GLU A 152 17.54 4.93 -21.43
CA GLU A 152 17.51 3.56 -20.92
C GLU A 152 18.90 2.90 -20.94
N SER A 153 19.76 3.25 -21.90
CA SER A 153 21.14 2.75 -21.97
C SER A 153 21.95 3.17 -20.75
N ASP A 154 21.75 4.40 -20.27
CA ASP A 154 22.46 4.95 -19.12
C ASP A 154 21.99 4.24 -17.84
N LEU A 155 20.68 4.06 -17.69
CA LEU A 155 20.10 3.31 -16.56
C LEU A 155 20.64 1.87 -16.51
N LYS A 156 20.72 1.19 -17.67
CA LYS A 156 21.30 -0.17 -17.78
C LYS A 156 22.78 -0.20 -17.41
N ALA A 157 23.52 0.88 -17.67
CA ALA A 157 24.92 1.05 -17.29
C ALA A 157 25.11 1.50 -15.83
N GLY A 158 24.04 1.64 -15.04
CA GLY A 158 24.13 2.12 -13.66
C GLY A 158 24.36 3.62 -13.54
N LEU A 159 24.04 4.39 -14.59
CA LEU A 159 24.20 5.84 -14.66
C LEU A 159 22.84 6.53 -14.50
N LEU A 160 22.82 7.64 -13.76
CA LEU A 160 21.66 8.49 -13.57
C LEU A 160 22.10 9.91 -13.90
N MET A 161 21.76 10.38 -15.11
CA MET A 161 22.25 11.64 -15.68
C MET A 161 21.39 12.85 -15.32
N VAL A 162 20.59 12.73 -14.27
CA VAL A 162 19.69 13.76 -13.75
C VAL A 162 19.80 13.78 -12.23
N GLU A 163 19.62 14.95 -11.63
CA GLU A 163 19.55 15.08 -10.18
C GLU A 163 18.18 14.56 -9.69
N MET A 164 18.20 13.75 -8.63
CA MET A 164 16.99 13.20 -8.03
C MET A 164 17.01 13.40 -6.52
N PRO A 165 15.87 13.70 -5.89
CA PRO A 165 15.80 13.90 -4.45
C PRO A 165 16.17 12.61 -3.71
N LEU A 166 16.64 12.77 -2.47
CA LEU A 166 16.93 11.63 -1.60
C LEU A 166 15.65 10.83 -1.33
N ILE A 167 15.65 9.53 -1.61
CA ILE A 167 14.53 8.65 -1.30
C ILE A 167 14.36 8.55 0.23
N GLN A 168 13.23 9.06 0.72
CA GLN A 168 12.83 8.98 2.12
C GLN A 168 11.75 7.92 2.28
N HIS A 169 12.14 6.70 2.68
CA HIS A 169 11.19 5.63 2.97
C HIS A 169 11.52 4.94 4.30
N PRO A 170 10.54 4.66 5.18
CA PRO A 170 10.78 4.03 6.48
C PRO A 170 11.43 2.65 6.43
N SER A 171 11.36 1.95 5.29
CA SER A 171 12.04 0.65 5.12
C SER A 171 13.51 0.76 4.77
N ILE A 172 14.03 1.97 4.53
CA ILE A 172 15.45 2.21 4.22
C ILE A 172 16.06 2.92 5.42
N PRO A 173 16.99 2.26 6.16
CA PRO A 173 17.71 2.88 7.27
C PRO A 173 18.35 4.19 6.84
N GLU A 174 18.34 5.21 7.71
CA GLU A 174 18.82 6.56 7.37
C GLU A 174 20.26 6.55 6.86
N ALA A 175 21.13 5.79 7.52
CA ALA A 175 22.54 5.62 7.14
C ALA A 175 22.74 4.97 5.76
N GLU A 176 21.72 4.28 5.23
CA GLU A 176 21.76 3.59 3.95
C GLU A 176 21.17 4.41 2.79
N ARG A 177 20.38 5.47 3.08
CA ARG A 177 19.60 6.18 2.06
C ARG A 177 20.47 6.78 0.95
N GLU A 178 21.62 7.36 1.28
CA GLU A 178 22.52 7.94 0.26
C GLU A 178 23.05 6.86 -0.69
N ALA A 179 23.53 5.74 -0.15
CA ALA A 179 24.05 4.61 -0.93
C ALA A 179 22.96 3.99 -1.82
N TRP A 180 21.72 3.93 -1.34
CA TRP A 180 20.58 3.40 -2.07
C TRP A 180 19.94 4.38 -3.05
N ASN A 181 20.19 5.68 -2.94
CA ASN A 181 19.42 6.69 -3.68
C ASN A 181 19.51 6.48 -5.20
N LYS A 182 20.74 6.41 -5.73
CA LYS A 182 20.97 6.24 -7.16
C LYS A 182 20.48 4.87 -7.67
N PRO A 183 20.83 3.72 -7.05
CA PRO A 183 20.28 2.42 -7.45
C PRO A 183 18.75 2.38 -7.39
N GLY A 184 18.14 2.98 -6.37
CA GLY A 184 16.69 3.04 -6.18
C GLY A 184 16.00 3.77 -7.32
N TRP A 185 16.48 4.98 -7.67
CA TRP A 185 15.92 5.75 -8.79
C TRP A 185 16.11 5.04 -10.14
N ILE A 186 17.27 4.43 -10.38
CA ILE A 186 17.51 3.64 -11.59
C ILE A 186 16.49 2.49 -11.68
N GLY A 187 16.26 1.77 -10.58
CA GLY A 187 15.27 0.70 -10.51
C GLY A 187 13.85 1.19 -10.79
N ILE A 188 13.43 2.28 -10.15
CA ILE A 188 12.09 2.88 -10.33
C ILE A 188 11.87 3.30 -11.78
N LEU A 189 12.80 4.07 -12.36
CA LEU A 189 12.69 4.57 -13.73
C LEU A 189 12.69 3.42 -14.75
N THR A 190 13.53 2.41 -14.53
CA THR A 190 13.56 1.19 -15.36
C THR A 190 12.23 0.43 -15.28
N ALA A 191 11.65 0.30 -14.09
CA ALA A 191 10.37 -0.36 -13.88
C ALA A 191 9.22 0.40 -14.59
N VAL A 192 9.21 1.74 -14.50
CA VAL A 192 8.26 2.60 -15.24
C VAL A 192 8.39 2.41 -16.75
N ALA A 193 9.62 2.47 -17.29
CA ALA A 193 9.85 2.31 -18.72
C ALA A 193 9.39 0.95 -19.24
N LYS A 194 9.49 -0.10 -18.42
CA LYS A 194 9.03 -1.46 -18.74
C LYS A 194 7.54 -1.70 -18.48
N GLY A 195 6.80 -0.70 -18.01
CA GLY A 195 5.38 -0.83 -17.70
C GLY A 195 5.08 -1.65 -16.44
N ALA A 196 6.06 -1.91 -15.57
CA ALA A 196 5.89 -2.77 -14.39
C ALA A 196 4.91 -2.21 -13.34
N TRP A 197 4.56 -0.92 -13.45
CA TRP A 197 3.57 -0.25 -12.60
C TRP A 197 2.18 -0.20 -13.23
N THR A 198 2.00 -0.74 -14.44
CA THR A 198 0.69 -0.80 -15.10
C THR A 198 -0.10 -1.96 -14.52
N VAL A 199 -1.16 -1.63 -13.79
CA VAL A 199 -2.08 -2.60 -13.20
C VAL A 199 -3.42 -2.59 -13.93
N THR A 200 -4.14 -3.69 -13.82
CA THR A 200 -5.53 -3.86 -14.28
C THR A 200 -6.52 -3.12 -13.37
N ASP A 201 -7.82 -3.24 -13.63
CA ASP A 201 -8.89 -2.45 -13.02
C ASP A 201 -10.07 -3.30 -12.50
N GLU A 202 -9.83 -4.56 -12.11
CA GLU A 202 -10.91 -5.46 -11.68
C GLU A 202 -11.73 -4.88 -10.53
N TRP A 203 -11.09 -4.26 -9.53
CA TRP A 203 -11.83 -3.63 -8.43
C TRP A 203 -12.62 -2.40 -8.85
N ASN A 204 -12.13 -1.64 -9.84
CA ASN A 204 -12.88 -0.53 -10.40
C ASN A 204 -14.19 -1.03 -11.04
N GLN A 205 -14.13 -2.12 -11.80
CA GLN A 205 -15.31 -2.71 -12.44
C GLN A 205 -16.31 -3.29 -11.44
N LEU A 206 -15.82 -3.84 -10.31
CA LEU A 206 -16.67 -4.37 -9.25
C LEU A 206 -17.31 -3.28 -8.38
N LEU A 207 -16.77 -2.06 -8.41
CA LEU A 207 -17.18 -0.93 -7.59
C LEU A 207 -17.53 0.29 -8.47
N PRO A 208 -18.51 0.19 -9.39
CA PRO A 208 -18.80 1.22 -10.38
C PRO A 208 -19.25 2.55 -9.75
N ASP A 209 -19.80 2.49 -8.53
CA ASP A 209 -20.22 3.68 -7.77
C ASP A 209 -19.06 4.38 -7.03
N HIS A 210 -17.83 3.85 -7.12
CA HIS A 210 -16.67 4.50 -6.55
C HIS A 210 -16.03 5.46 -7.54
N GLU A 211 -16.11 6.75 -7.24
CA GLU A 211 -15.28 7.75 -7.88
C GLU A 211 -13.90 7.80 -7.22
N PHE A 212 -12.85 7.59 -8.01
CA PHE A 212 -11.46 7.80 -7.60
C PHE A 212 -11.10 9.27 -7.79
N THR A 213 -10.32 9.82 -6.85
CA THR A 213 -9.78 11.18 -6.99
C THR A 213 -8.95 11.29 -8.26
N SER A 214 -9.30 12.23 -9.13
CA SER A 214 -8.51 12.51 -10.34
C SER A 214 -7.16 13.12 -9.97
N ILE A 215 -6.18 12.98 -10.86
CA ILE A 215 -4.85 13.59 -10.68
C ILE A 215 -5.00 15.12 -10.66
N GLU A 216 -5.91 15.70 -11.45
CA GLU A 216 -6.21 17.12 -11.46
C GLU A 216 -6.73 17.60 -10.10
N ASP A 217 -7.70 16.90 -9.51
CA ASP A 217 -8.27 17.26 -8.22
C ASP A 217 -7.26 17.10 -7.09
N PHE A 218 -6.45 16.05 -7.14
CA PHE A 218 -5.35 15.87 -6.20
C PHE A 218 -4.38 17.05 -6.24
N ILE A 219 -3.88 17.43 -7.43
CA ILE A 219 -2.95 18.57 -7.58
C ILE A 219 -3.59 19.87 -7.06
N LYS A 220 -4.86 20.13 -7.39
CA LYS A 220 -5.59 21.32 -6.90
C LYS A 220 -5.74 21.36 -5.37
N GLN A 221 -5.86 20.20 -4.72
CA GLN A 221 -6.00 20.12 -3.27
C GLN A 221 -4.65 20.26 -2.55
N THR A 222 -3.58 19.69 -3.11
CA THR A 222 -2.24 19.70 -2.50
C THR A 222 -1.54 21.05 -2.65
N TRP A 223 -1.69 21.74 -3.79
CA TRP A 223 -1.05 23.03 -4.08
C TRP A 223 -1.91 24.25 -3.68
N ARG A 224 -2.73 24.12 -2.63
CA ARG A 224 -3.42 25.27 -2.03
C ARG A 224 -2.45 26.22 -1.35
#